data_AF-A0A7S3HCZ7-F1
#
_entry.id   AF-A0A7S3HCZ7-F1
#
_cell.length_a   1.000
_cell.length_b   1.000
_cell.length_c   1.000
_cell.angle_alpha   90.00
_cell.angle_beta   90.00
_cell.angle_gamma   90.00
#
_symmetry.space_group_name_H-M   'P 1'
#
loop_
_entity.id
_entity.type
_entity.pdbx_description
1 polymer ?
#
loop_
_entity_poly.entity_id
_entity_poly.type
_entity_poly.pdbx_seq_one_letter_code
_entity_poly.pdbx_strand_id
1 'polypeptide(L)'
;EKKVQIVDTTCPWVAKVWNSVEKCKDKGHTTIIHGKYDHEETVATKSFADNFLVIKTMEEAEYVVMYLLKGGDKAEFMKKFSKAMSAGFDPDLHLDAVGVANQTTMLKGETELIGKLFERALIRKFGPQEINNHYITFNTICDATQERQ
;
A
#
# COMPACT_ATOMS: atom_id res chain seq x y z
N GLU A 1 -15.35 -37.48 7.28
CA GLU A 1 -15.00 -36.04 7.10
C GLU A 1 -15.30 -35.27 8.38
N LYS A 2 -14.33 -34.53 8.94
CA LYS A 2 -14.55 -33.73 10.15
C LYS A 2 -15.31 -32.46 9.75
N LYS A 3 -16.57 -32.34 10.16
CA LYS A 3 -17.35 -31.09 10.13
C LYS A 3 -16.73 -30.10 11.11
N VAL A 4 -15.70 -29.38 10.67
CA VAL A 4 -15.12 -28.27 11.41
C VAL A 4 -15.95 -27.03 11.08
N GLN A 5 -16.61 -26.45 12.08
CA GLN A 5 -17.10 -25.07 11.98
C GLN A 5 -15.88 -24.16 12.10
N ILE A 6 -15.41 -23.65 10.98
CA ILE A 6 -14.41 -22.58 10.94
C ILE A 6 -15.17 -21.31 11.32
N VAL A 7 -14.97 -20.85 12.56
CA VAL A 7 -15.46 -19.55 13.00
C VAL A 7 -14.34 -18.57 12.71
N ASP A 8 -14.56 -17.70 11.73
CA ASP A 8 -13.62 -16.65 11.39
C ASP A 8 -13.70 -15.55 12.45
N THR A 9 -12.70 -15.50 13.32
CA THR A 9 -12.55 -14.47 14.36
C THR A 9 -11.73 -13.27 13.87
N THR A 10 -11.46 -13.17 12.57
CA THR A 10 -10.71 -12.06 12.01
C THR A 10 -11.47 -10.76 12.28
N CYS A 11 -10.77 -9.80 12.88
CA CYS A 11 -11.30 -8.47 13.13
C CYS A 11 -11.90 -7.90 11.83
N PRO A 12 -13.16 -7.40 11.83
CA PRO A 12 -13.82 -6.88 10.62
C PRO A 12 -12.99 -5.82 9.86
N TRP A 13 -12.10 -5.13 10.58
CA TRP A 13 -11.18 -4.13 10.04
C TRP A 13 -10.02 -4.76 9.26
N VAL A 14 -9.47 -5.88 9.74
CA VAL A 14 -8.44 -6.66 9.04
C VAL A 14 -9.03 -7.28 7.77
N ALA A 15 -10.26 -7.79 7.82
CA ALA A 15 -10.98 -8.26 6.65
C ALA A 15 -11.20 -7.14 5.61
N LYS A 16 -11.43 -5.89 6.05
CA LYS A 16 -11.56 -4.72 5.16
C LYS A 16 -10.24 -4.35 4.49
N VAL A 17 -9.10 -4.53 5.17
CA VAL A 17 -7.77 -4.40 4.57
C VAL A 17 -7.57 -5.47 3.49
N TRP A 18 -7.94 -6.71 3.76
CA TRP A 18 -7.77 -7.80 2.80
C TRP A 18 -8.65 -7.65 1.56
N ASN A 19 -9.94 -7.33 1.72
CA ASN A 19 -10.84 -7.03 0.59
C ASN A 19 -10.36 -5.85 -0.27
N SER A 20 -9.65 -4.93 0.36
CA SER A 20 -9.07 -3.75 -0.28
C SER A 20 -7.85 -4.11 -1.11
N VAL A 21 -6.91 -4.86 -0.52
CA VAL A 21 -5.74 -5.39 -1.22
C VAL A 21 -6.16 -6.31 -2.36
N GLU A 22 -7.20 -7.14 -2.17
CA GLU A 22 -7.75 -8.02 -3.20
C GLU A 22 -8.33 -7.21 -4.38
N LYS A 23 -9.04 -6.10 -4.14
CA LYS A 23 -9.47 -5.19 -5.22
C LYS A 23 -8.31 -4.53 -5.95
N CYS A 24 -7.24 -4.19 -5.22
CA CYS A 24 -6.01 -3.69 -5.83
C CYS A 24 -5.43 -4.75 -6.77
N LYS A 25 -5.35 -6.00 -6.29
CA LYS A 25 -4.89 -7.15 -7.05
C LYS A 25 -5.75 -7.43 -8.30
N ASP A 26 -7.07 -7.44 -8.16
CA ASP A 26 -7.99 -7.67 -9.30
C ASP A 26 -7.84 -6.61 -10.40
N LYS A 27 -7.52 -5.37 -10.01
CA LYS A 27 -7.25 -4.28 -10.95
C LYS A 27 -5.79 -4.18 -11.39
N GLY A 28 -4.92 -5.10 -10.95
CA GLY A 28 -3.48 -5.08 -11.24
C GLY A 28 -2.73 -3.88 -10.64
N HIS A 29 -3.29 -3.24 -9.62
CA HIS A 29 -2.68 -2.10 -8.92
C HIS A 29 -1.63 -2.56 -7.92
N THR A 30 -0.65 -1.70 -7.69
CA THR A 30 0.37 -1.91 -6.67
C THR A 30 -0.13 -1.50 -5.29
N THR A 31 0.13 -2.34 -4.30
CA THR A 31 -0.15 -2.04 -2.90
C THR A 31 1.06 -1.37 -2.26
N ILE A 32 0.94 -0.09 -1.92
CA ILE A 32 1.91 0.64 -1.11
C ILE A 32 1.60 0.36 0.36
N ILE A 33 2.51 -0.28 1.07
CA ILE A 33 2.34 -0.65 2.47
C ILE A 33 3.17 0.31 3.32
N HIS A 34 2.51 1.13 4.14
CA HIS A 34 3.18 1.96 5.14
C HIS A 34 3.50 1.12 6.38
N GLY A 35 4.78 0.83 6.59
CA GLY A 35 5.22 -0.01 7.71
C GLY A 35 6.67 -0.47 7.60
N LYS A 36 7.07 -1.36 8.51
CA LYS A 36 8.40 -1.98 8.47
C LYS A 36 8.33 -3.24 7.59
N TYR A 37 9.29 -3.38 6.67
CA TYR A 37 9.30 -4.51 5.73
C TYR A 37 9.45 -5.88 6.42
N ASP A 38 10.09 -5.92 7.59
CA ASP A 38 10.42 -7.12 8.37
C ASP A 38 9.42 -7.41 9.50
N HIS A 39 8.27 -6.73 9.51
CA HIS A 39 7.24 -6.95 10.54
C HIS A 39 6.24 -8.03 10.11
N GLU A 40 5.84 -8.90 11.04
CA GLU A 40 4.90 -10.01 10.77
C GLU A 40 3.59 -9.53 10.13
N GLU A 41 3.01 -8.42 10.60
CA GLU A 41 1.81 -7.82 9.97
C GLU A 41 2.04 -7.39 8.52
N THR A 42 3.22 -6.86 8.22
CA THR A 42 3.59 -6.45 6.85
C THR A 42 3.79 -7.69 5.99
N VAL A 43 4.43 -8.75 6.50
CA VAL A 43 4.60 -10.03 5.80
C VAL A 43 3.23 -10.64 5.47
N ALA A 44 2.29 -10.62 6.42
CA ALA A 44 0.92 -11.06 6.18
C ALA A 44 0.26 -10.22 5.08
N THR A 45 0.34 -8.90 5.15
CA THR A 45 -0.27 -8.00 4.14
C THR A 45 0.33 -8.22 2.74
N LYS A 46 1.66 -8.35 2.65
CA LYS A 46 2.37 -8.66 1.41
C LYS A 46 1.90 -9.96 0.77
N SER A 47 1.55 -10.97 1.57
CA SER A 47 1.11 -12.27 1.05
C SER A 47 -0.21 -12.22 0.27
N PHE A 48 -1.00 -11.16 0.46
CA PHE A 48 -2.26 -10.94 -0.26
C PHE A 48 -2.10 -10.05 -1.50
N ALA A 49 -0.95 -9.40 -1.69
CA ALA A 49 -0.69 -8.48 -2.80
C ALA A 49 0.21 -9.13 -3.86
N ASP A 50 -0.13 -8.97 -5.14
CA ASP A 50 0.74 -9.42 -6.23
C ASP A 50 1.92 -8.46 -6.43
N ASN A 51 1.59 -7.17 -6.63
CA ASN A 51 2.57 -6.08 -6.67
C ASN A 51 2.49 -5.28 -5.38
N PHE A 52 3.62 -5.15 -4.69
CA PHE A 52 3.69 -4.32 -3.48
C PHE A 52 5.00 -3.57 -3.37
N LEU A 53 4.95 -2.46 -2.64
CA LEU A 53 6.10 -1.69 -2.21
C LEU A 53 5.89 -1.27 -0.75
N VAL A 54 6.87 -1.52 0.11
CA VAL A 54 6.83 -1.10 1.50
C VAL A 54 7.66 0.15 1.68
N ILE A 55 7.05 1.15 2.30
CA ILE A 55 7.67 2.41 2.69
C ILE A 55 7.54 2.58 4.19
N LYS A 56 8.60 3.05 4.82
CA LYS A 56 8.66 3.21 6.27
C LYS A 56 8.43 4.66 6.70
N THR A 57 8.84 5.63 5.88
CA THR A 57 8.82 7.05 6.25
C THR A 57 8.22 7.92 5.15
N MET A 58 7.82 9.14 5.53
CA MET A 58 7.34 10.14 4.58
C MET A 58 8.39 10.51 3.52
N GLU A 59 9.69 10.54 3.86
CA GLU A 59 10.74 10.83 2.87
C GLU A 59 10.84 9.73 1.79
N GLU A 60 10.61 8.47 2.16
CA GLU A 60 10.53 7.39 1.19
C GLU A 60 9.28 7.53 0.30
N ALA A 61 8.15 7.94 0.88
CA ALA A 61 6.93 8.22 0.11
C ALA A 61 7.15 9.36 -0.91
N GLU A 62 7.80 10.44 -0.49
CA GLU A 62 8.16 11.56 -1.36
C GLU A 62 9.11 11.14 -2.48
N TYR A 63 10.10 10.29 -2.17
CA TYR A 63 11.00 9.75 -3.19
C TYR A 63 10.23 8.94 -4.25
N VAL A 64 9.32 8.06 -3.82
CA VAL A 64 8.50 7.26 -4.76
C VAL A 64 7.59 8.15 -5.60
N VAL A 65 6.96 9.15 -4.99
CA VAL A 65 6.09 10.10 -5.70
C VAL A 65 6.88 10.97 -6.68
N MET A 66 8.08 11.40 -6.32
CA MET A 66 8.95 12.15 -7.23
C MET A 66 9.37 11.28 -8.43
N TYR A 67 9.72 10.01 -8.18
CA TYR A 67 10.01 9.05 -9.24
C TYR A 67 8.79 8.85 -10.16
N LEU A 68 7.59 8.67 -9.58
CA LEU A 68 6.34 8.51 -10.32
C LEU A 68 6.06 9.70 -11.25
N LEU A 69 6.33 10.93 -10.79
CA LEU A 69 6.03 12.17 -11.49
C LEU A 69 7.06 12.57 -12.54
N LYS A 70 8.36 12.39 -12.25
CA LYS A 70 9.46 12.89 -13.07
C LYS A 70 10.28 11.78 -13.73
N GLY A 71 10.03 10.53 -13.37
CA GLY A 71 10.95 9.43 -13.61
C GLY A 71 12.19 9.52 -12.71
N GLY A 72 13.16 8.65 -12.97
CA GLY A 72 14.43 8.63 -12.26
C GLY A 72 15.30 7.47 -12.71
N ASP A 73 16.31 7.15 -11.91
CA ASP A 73 17.12 5.96 -12.14
C ASP A 73 16.42 4.74 -11.53
N LYS A 74 15.87 3.89 -12.40
CA LYS A 74 15.26 2.61 -12.02
C LYS A 74 16.21 1.73 -11.21
N ALA A 75 17.49 1.66 -11.58
CA ALA A 75 18.45 0.83 -10.87
C ALA A 75 18.67 1.32 -9.43
N GLU A 76 18.71 2.65 -9.23
CA GLU A 76 18.79 3.25 -7.89
C GLU A 76 17.53 2.93 -7.07
N PHE A 77 16.34 3.08 -7.66
CA PHE A 77 15.08 2.75 -7.02
C PHE A 77 15.04 1.29 -6.58
N MET A 78 15.36 0.38 -7.50
CA MET A 78 15.39 -1.06 -7.25
C MET A 78 16.40 -1.43 -6.17
N LYS A 79 17.56 -0.78 -6.13
CA LYS A 79 18.56 -0.99 -5.08
C LYS A 79 18.06 -0.52 -3.72
N LYS A 80 17.45 0.67 -3.66
CA LYS A 80 16.91 1.28 -2.44
C LYS A 80 15.83 0.42 -1.79
N PHE A 81 14.89 -0.08 -2.60
CA PHE A 81 13.75 -0.86 -2.12
C PHE A 81 13.90 -2.38 -2.32
N SER A 82 15.12 -2.87 -2.56
CA SER A 82 15.40 -4.28 -2.90
C SER A 82 14.82 -5.32 -1.94
N LYS A 83 14.63 -4.98 -0.66
CA LYS A 83 14.03 -5.85 0.37
C LYS A 83 12.55 -5.57 0.66
N ALA A 84 12.00 -4.55 0.00
CA ALA A 84 10.73 -3.94 0.32
C ALA A 84 9.74 -3.97 -0.85
N MET A 85 10.02 -4.70 -1.93
CA MET A 85 9.16 -4.80 -3.11
C MET A 85 8.85 -6.25 -3.48
N SER A 86 7.82 -6.45 -4.31
CA SER A 86 7.50 -7.76 -4.88
C SER A 86 8.57 -8.23 -5.89
N ALA A 87 8.60 -9.54 -6.13
CA ALA A 87 9.48 -10.11 -7.17
C ALA A 87 9.01 -9.65 -8.56
N GLY A 88 9.93 -9.17 -9.39
CA GLY A 88 9.59 -8.65 -10.72
C GLY A 88 8.93 -7.27 -10.71
N PHE A 89 8.99 -6.55 -9.59
CA PHE A 89 8.47 -5.18 -9.50
C PHE A 89 9.16 -4.26 -10.50
N ASP A 90 8.35 -3.53 -11.29
CA ASP A 90 8.83 -2.52 -12.22
C ASP A 90 8.28 -1.14 -11.83
N PRO A 91 9.08 -0.22 -11.28
CA PRO A 91 8.57 1.09 -10.86
C PRO A 91 8.00 1.93 -12.00
N ASP A 92 8.39 1.66 -13.25
CA ASP A 92 7.90 2.44 -14.41
C ASP A 92 6.50 2.02 -14.83
N LEU A 93 6.11 0.77 -14.53
CA LEU A 93 4.80 0.19 -14.89
C LEU A 93 3.88 0.10 -13.67
N HIS A 94 4.43 -0.35 -12.54
CA HIS A 94 3.67 -0.70 -11.35
C HIS A 94 3.34 0.51 -10.47
N LEU A 95 3.94 1.68 -10.70
CA LEU A 95 3.57 2.92 -9.98
C LEU A 95 2.44 3.70 -10.66
N ASP A 96 1.95 3.27 -11.82
CA ASP A 96 0.87 3.97 -12.52
C ASP A 96 -0.48 3.82 -11.84
N ALA A 97 -0.71 2.71 -11.14
CA ALA A 97 -1.91 2.51 -10.35
C ALA A 97 -1.55 1.96 -8.97
N VAL A 98 -1.87 2.70 -7.90
CA VAL A 98 -1.49 2.36 -6.54
C VAL A 98 -2.63 2.46 -5.54
N GLY A 99 -2.56 1.65 -4.47
CA GLY A 99 -3.41 1.80 -3.29
C GLY A 99 -2.57 1.74 -2.01
N VAL A 100 -2.96 2.50 -0.99
CA VAL A 100 -2.17 2.65 0.25
C VAL A 100 -2.80 1.86 1.40
N ALA A 101 -2.06 0.90 1.95
CA ALA A 101 -2.40 0.12 3.14
C ALA A 101 -1.43 0.44 4.29
N ASN A 102 -1.81 0.16 5.53
CA ASN A 102 -0.95 0.41 6.69
C ASN A 102 -0.81 -0.78 7.62
N GLN A 103 0.37 -0.86 8.24
CA GLN A 103 0.60 -1.67 9.42
C GLN A 103 -0.12 -1.05 10.63
N THR A 104 -0.68 -1.86 11.54
CA THR A 104 -1.58 -1.36 12.60
C THR A 104 -0.87 -0.49 13.63
N THR A 105 0.45 -0.64 13.76
CA THR A 105 1.30 0.08 14.70
C THR A 105 1.83 1.42 14.16
N MET A 106 1.52 1.80 12.91
CA MET A 106 1.98 3.07 12.33
C MET A 106 1.05 4.23 12.71
N LEU A 107 1.58 5.45 12.73
CA LEU A 107 0.79 6.64 13.01
C LEU A 107 -0.27 6.85 11.90
N LYS A 108 -1.53 7.01 12.32
CA LYS A 108 -2.66 7.28 11.42
C LYS A 108 -2.43 8.53 10.59
N GLY A 109 -2.05 9.63 11.24
CA GLY A 109 -1.82 10.91 10.56
C GLY A 109 -0.74 10.82 9.48
N GLU A 110 0.33 10.08 9.75
CA GLU A 110 1.41 9.88 8.77
C GLU A 110 0.92 9.06 7.56
N THR A 111 0.19 7.97 7.81
CA THR A 111 -0.42 7.16 6.74
C THR A 111 -1.37 7.98 5.87
N GLU A 112 -2.21 8.82 6.47
CA GLU A 112 -3.12 9.70 5.74
C GLU A 112 -2.38 10.75 4.90
N LEU A 113 -1.26 11.28 5.40
CA LEU A 113 -0.41 12.21 4.66
C LEU A 113 0.25 11.52 3.46
N ILE A 114 0.75 10.29 3.64
CA ILE A 114 1.29 9.46 2.56
C ILE A 114 0.20 9.19 1.51
N GLY A 115 -1.00 8.78 1.92
CA GLY A 115 -2.13 8.57 1.01
C GLY A 115 -2.46 9.80 0.17
N LYS A 116 -2.60 10.97 0.82
CA LYS A 116 -2.83 12.25 0.12
C LYS A 116 -1.68 12.63 -0.82
N LEU A 117 -0.45 12.27 -0.48
CA LEU A 117 0.71 12.52 -1.33
C LEU A 117 0.62 11.72 -2.64
N PHE A 118 0.33 10.42 -2.55
CA PHE A 118 0.14 9.56 -3.72
C PHE A 118 -1.06 9.98 -4.56
N GLU A 119 -2.19 10.29 -3.93
CA GLU A 119 -3.40 10.80 -4.60
C GLU A 119 -3.08 12.05 -5.43
N ARG A 120 -2.43 13.06 -4.83
CA ARG A 120 -2.05 14.30 -5.52
C ARG A 120 -1.08 14.06 -6.67
N ALA A 121 -0.13 13.13 -6.48
CA ALA A 121 0.82 12.77 -7.52
C ALA A 121 0.13 12.15 -8.73
N LEU A 122 -0.76 11.19 -8.50
CA LEU A 122 -1.54 10.54 -9.56
C LEU A 122 -2.50 11.50 -10.25
N ILE A 123 -3.19 12.39 -9.50
CA ILE A 123 -4.01 13.45 -10.10
C ILE A 123 -3.16 14.35 -10.99
N ARG A 124 -1.92 14.67 -10.59
CA ARG A 124 -1.03 15.50 -11.40
C ARG A 124 -0.53 14.79 -12.65
N LYS A 125 -0.34 13.46 -12.60
CA LYS A 125 0.14 12.65 -13.72
C LYS A 125 -0.97 12.32 -14.73
N PHE A 126 -2.13 11.86 -14.25
CA PHE A 126 -3.21 11.34 -15.09
C PHE A 126 -4.42 12.27 -15.19
N GLY A 127 -4.50 13.29 -14.34
CA GLY A 127 -5.66 14.17 -14.23
C GLY A 127 -6.72 13.66 -13.25
N PRO A 128 -7.63 14.55 -12.80
CA PRO A 128 -8.65 14.21 -11.81
C PRO A 128 -9.75 13.28 -12.35
N GLN A 129 -9.91 13.16 -13.67
CA GLN A 129 -10.96 12.33 -14.28
C GLN A 129 -10.61 10.84 -14.20
N GLU A 130 -9.32 10.51 -14.30
CA GLU A 130 -8.82 9.13 -14.33
C GLU A 130 -8.40 8.60 -12.95
N ILE A 131 -8.49 9.42 -11.90
CA ILE A 131 -7.95 9.05 -10.58
C ILE A 131 -8.54 7.76 -10.01
N ASN A 132 -9.81 7.46 -10.29
CA ASN A 132 -10.47 6.23 -9.82
C ASN A 132 -9.92 4.94 -10.47
N ASN A 133 -9.20 5.07 -11.59
CA ASN A 133 -8.52 3.99 -12.29
C ASN A 133 -7.07 3.79 -11.82
N HIS A 134 -6.51 4.80 -11.15
CA HIS A 134 -5.09 4.84 -10.77
C HIS A 134 -4.87 4.86 -9.25
N TYR A 135 -5.87 5.26 -8.46
CA TYR A 135 -5.73 5.37 -7.02
C TYR A 135 -6.87 4.66 -6.30
N ILE A 136 -6.51 3.83 -5.31
CA ILE A 136 -7.48 3.26 -4.38
C ILE A 136 -7.10 3.69 -2.96
N THR A 137 -7.93 4.55 -2.37
CA THR A 137 -7.85 4.88 -0.94
C THR A 137 -8.39 3.70 -0.14
N PHE A 138 -7.58 3.20 0.79
CA PHE A 138 -8.02 2.24 1.78
C PHE A 138 -8.03 2.91 3.16
N ASN A 139 -9.22 3.14 3.71
CA ASN A 139 -9.35 3.40 5.14
C ASN A 139 -9.22 2.06 5.88
N THR A 140 -7.98 1.63 6.05
CA THR A 140 -7.56 0.42 6.79
C THR A 140 -7.38 0.67 8.29
N ILE A 141 -7.73 1.87 8.74
CA ILE A 141 -7.49 2.32 10.11
C ILE A 141 -8.57 1.76 11.03
N CYS A 142 -8.14 0.96 12.00
CA CYS A 142 -8.98 0.47 13.08
C CYS A 142 -9.23 1.61 14.08
N ASP A 143 -10.50 1.90 14.39
CA ASP A 143 -10.89 2.93 15.36
C ASP A 143 -10.36 2.65 16.79
N ALA A 144 -9.95 1.41 17.09
CA ALA A 144 -9.39 1.04 18.39
C ALA A 144 -8.07 1.75 18.75
N THR A 145 -7.37 2.34 17.77
CA THR A 145 -6.13 3.10 18.00
C THR A 145 -6.40 4.59 18.27
N GLN A 146 -7.62 5.08 18.01
CA GLN A 146 -7.92 6.51 18.09
C GLN A 146 -8.20 7.02 19.51
N GLU A 147 -8.52 6.13 20.46
CA GLU A 147 -8.72 6.50 21.87
C GLU A 147 -7.44 6.45 22.73
N ARG A 148 -6.30 6.00 22.19
CA ARG A 148 -5.09 5.73 22.98
C ARG A 148 -3.79 6.39 22.47
N GLN A 149 -3.88 7.30 21.50
CA GLN A 149 -2.77 8.18 21.09
C GLN A 149 -2.89 9.56 21.73
#